data_AF-A0A1U7AE74-F1
#
_entry.id   AF-A0A1U7AE74-F1
#
_cell.length_a   1.000
_cell.length_b   1.000
_cell.length_c   1.000
_cell.angle_alpha   90.00
_cell.angle_beta   90.00
_cell.angle_gamma   90.00
#
_symmetry.space_group_name_H-M   'P 1'
#
loop_
_entity.id
_entity.type
_entity.pdbx_description
1 polymer ?
#
loop_
_entity_poly.entity_id
_entity_poly.type
_entity_poly.pdbx_seq_one_letter_code
_entity_poly.pdbx_strand_id
1 'polypeptide(L)'
;MSFPQVFITALAGIALFGTIGHNIALAFHEIEEREAALMTFLFSASSVQFLGIGSAFWGLTFGIIVMLVFKFKTKIKVTKARYTAD
;
A
#
# COMPACT_ATOMS: atom_id res chain seq x y z
N MET A 1 13.43 18.66 34.32
CA MET A 1 11.97 18.42 34.34
C MET A 1 11.70 17.14 33.55
N SER A 2 11.62 15.99 34.21
CA SER A 2 11.27 14.73 33.55
C SER A 2 9.75 14.57 33.62
N PHE A 3 9.05 14.91 32.53
CA PHE A 3 7.66 14.47 32.40
C PHE A 3 7.63 12.94 32.42
N PRO A 4 6.59 12.31 33.02
CA PRO A 4 6.46 10.87 33.03
C PRO A 4 6.50 10.32 31.60
N GLN A 5 7.30 9.28 31.35
CA GLN A 5 7.47 8.67 30.03
C GLN A 5 6.12 8.33 29.37
N VAL A 6 5.16 7.87 30.17
CA VAL A 6 3.78 7.56 29.76
C VAL A 6 3.08 8.74 29.10
N PHE A 7 3.30 9.96 29.58
CA PHE A 7 2.67 11.16 29.03
C PHE A 7 3.23 11.52 27.65
N ILE A 8 4.54 11.36 27.49
CA ILE A 8 5.23 11.58 26.20
C ILE A 8 4.78 10.54 25.18
N THR A 9 4.70 9.26 25.57
CA THR A 9 4.23 8.19 24.69
C THR A 9 2.77 8.37 24.28
N ALA A 10 1.90 8.80 25.20
CA ALA A 10 0.51 9.10 24.90
C ALA A 10 0.36 10.25 23.88
N LEU A 11 1.06 11.37 24.10
CA LEU A 11 1.06 12.50 23.17
C LEU A 11 1.66 12.13 21.80
N ALA A 12 2.75 11.37 21.78
CA ALA A 12 3.37 10.89 20.55
C ALA A 12 2.41 9.98 19.76
N GLY A 13 1.67 9.10 20.44
CA GLY A 13 0.65 8.27 19.81
C GLY A 13 -0.47 9.11 19.18
N ILE A 14 -0.97 10.12 19.90
CA ILE A 14 -2.00 11.04 19.39
C ILE A 14 -1.49 11.82 18.17
N ALA A 15 -0.24 12.29 18.20
CA ALA A 15 0.37 12.98 17.07
C ALA A 15 0.50 12.07 15.83
N LEU A 16 0.82 10.77 16.03
CA LEU A 16 0.96 9.79 14.96
C LEU A 16 -0.38 9.47 14.26
N PHE A 17 -1.51 9.52 14.98
CA PHE A 17 -2.83 9.21 14.41
C PHE A 17 -3.18 10.11 13.21
N GLY A 18 -2.88 11.40 13.29
CA GLY A 18 -3.12 12.33 12.18
C GLY A 18 -2.29 11.97 10.94
N THR A 19 -1.01 11.65 11.15
CA THR A 19 -0.11 11.23 10.07
C THR A 19 -0.52 9.90 9.46
N ILE A 20 -0.92 8.90 10.26
CA ILE A 20 -1.37 7.60 9.74
C ILE A 20 -2.65 7.76 8.91
N GLY A 21 -3.65 8.48 9.42
CA GLY A 21 -4.90 8.69 8.69
C GLY A 21 -4.69 9.38 7.34
N HIS A 22 -3.83 10.40 7.30
CA HIS A 22 -3.49 11.10 6.06
C HIS A 22 -2.78 10.18 5.04
N ASN A 23 -1.81 9.38 5.47
CA ASN A 23 -1.09 8.48 4.57
C ASN A 23 -1.97 7.34 4.04
N ILE A 24 -2.90 6.83 4.86
CA ILE A 24 -3.90 5.85 4.40
C ILE A 24 -4.82 6.51 3.35
N ALA A 25 -5.32 7.71 3.59
CA ALA A 25 -6.15 8.40 2.61
C ALA A 25 -5.42 8.62 1.28
N LEU A 26 -4.13 8.98 1.34
CA LEU A 26 -3.28 9.13 0.16
C LEU A 26 -3.06 7.81 -0.58
N ALA A 27 -2.75 6.73 0.13
CA ALA A 27 -2.51 5.41 -0.46
C ALA A 27 -3.76 4.79 -1.11
N PHE A 28 -4.95 5.19 -0.67
CA PHE A 28 -6.23 4.71 -1.19
C PHE A 28 -6.88 5.67 -2.19
N HIS A 29 -6.21 6.77 -2.54
CA HIS A 29 -6.73 7.82 -3.42
C HIS A 29 -6.99 7.31 -4.83
N GLU A 30 -6.04 6.57 -5.40
CA GLU A 30 -6.15 6.05 -6.76
C GLU A 30 -7.00 4.77 -6.80
N ILE A 31 -8.09 4.80 -7.54
CA ILE A 31 -9.05 3.69 -7.64
C ILE A 31 -8.40 2.43 -8.21
N GLU A 32 -7.47 2.59 -9.16
CA GLU A 32 -6.74 1.47 -9.77
C GLU A 32 -5.74 0.80 -8.82
N GLU A 33 -5.22 1.53 -7.82
CA GLU A 33 -4.21 1.03 -6.87
C GLU A 33 -4.81 0.67 -5.50
N ARG A 34 -6.08 1.01 -5.27
CA ARG A 34 -6.78 0.82 -3.98
C ARG A 34 -6.80 -0.63 -3.51
N GLU A 35 -6.98 -1.59 -4.42
CA GLU A 35 -6.97 -3.02 -4.08
C GLU A 35 -5.56 -3.48 -3.64
N ALA A 36 -4.50 -2.98 -4.29
CA ALA A 36 -3.12 -3.27 -3.91
C ALA A 36 -2.74 -2.63 -2.57
N ALA A 37 -3.18 -1.38 -2.33
CA ALA A 37 -3.00 -0.67 -1.07
C ALA A 37 -3.72 -1.38 0.10
N LEU A 38 -4.96 -1.83 -0.12
CA LEU A 38 -5.73 -2.64 0.84
C LEU A 38 -4.99 -3.92 1.23
N MET A 39 -4.52 -4.68 0.25
CA MET A 39 -3.79 -5.93 0.49
C MET A 39 -2.49 -5.67 1.25
N THR A 40 -1.74 -4.63 0.90
CA THR A 40 -0.51 -4.23 1.60
C THR A 40 -0.78 -3.84 3.04
N PHE A 41 -1.82 -3.05 3.29
CA PHE A 41 -2.20 -2.60 4.62
C PHE A 41 -2.70 -3.75 5.50
N LEU A 42 -3.61 -4.59 4.98
CA LEU A 42 -4.14 -5.76 5.69
C LEU A 42 -3.04 -6.76 6.02
N PHE A 43 -2.14 -7.01 5.08
CA PHE A 43 -1.05 -7.92 5.29
C PHE A 43 -0.05 -7.35 6.31
N SER A 44 0.30 -6.05 6.23
CA SER A 44 1.09 -5.34 7.26
C SER A 44 0.48 -5.47 8.66
N ALA A 45 -0.83 -5.28 8.79
CA ALA A 45 -1.56 -5.43 10.05
C ALA A 45 -1.70 -6.88 10.53
N SER A 46 -1.62 -7.87 9.62
CA SER A 46 -1.89 -9.28 9.94
C SER A 46 -0.81 -9.95 10.80
N SER A 47 0.37 -9.34 10.97
CA SER A 47 1.55 -9.95 11.62
C SER A 47 1.99 -11.31 11.04
N VAL A 48 1.44 -11.72 9.89
CA VAL A 48 1.74 -13.01 9.26
C VAL A 48 3.12 -12.96 8.62
N GLN A 49 4.07 -13.67 9.21
CA GLN A 49 5.42 -13.82 8.67
C GLN A 49 5.46 -15.05 7.76
N PHE A 50 5.74 -14.83 6.49
CA PHE A 50 5.98 -15.92 5.54
C PHE A 50 7.48 -16.01 5.26
N LEU A 51 8.07 -17.19 5.46
CA LEU A 51 9.51 -17.46 5.27
C LEU A 51 10.45 -16.60 6.14
N GLY A 52 10.00 -16.11 7.30
CA GLY A 52 10.79 -15.20 8.15
C GLY A 52 10.89 -13.76 7.62
N ILE A 53 10.20 -13.45 6.53
CA ILE A 53 10.11 -12.09 5.98
C ILE A 53 8.78 -11.47 6.42
N GLY A 54 8.88 -10.31 7.06
CA GLY A 54 7.74 -9.55 7.58
C GLY A 54 6.73 -9.18 6.50
N SER A 55 5.48 -8.99 6.91
CA SER A 55 4.37 -8.91 5.98
C SER A 55 4.46 -7.75 4.99
N ALA A 56 4.96 -6.59 5.41
CA ALA A 56 5.13 -5.41 4.54
C ALA A 56 5.84 -5.70 3.20
N PHE A 57 6.82 -6.63 3.17
CA PHE A 57 7.54 -7.01 1.95
C PHE A 57 6.65 -7.72 0.93
N TRP A 58 5.86 -8.70 1.36
CA TRP A 58 4.99 -9.41 0.42
C TRP A 58 3.83 -8.53 -0.04
N GLY A 59 3.34 -7.62 0.80
CA GLY A 59 2.36 -6.60 0.40
C GLY A 59 2.85 -5.76 -0.79
N LEU A 60 4.06 -5.21 -0.69
CA LEU A 60 4.70 -4.47 -1.78
C LEU A 60 4.93 -5.35 -3.02
N THR A 61 5.41 -6.58 -2.81
CA THR A 61 5.71 -7.54 -3.90
C THR A 61 4.44 -7.87 -4.69
N PHE A 62 3.33 -8.20 -4.01
CA PHE A 62 2.04 -8.44 -4.65
C PHE A 62 1.50 -7.17 -5.33
N GLY A 63 1.61 -6.00 -4.70
CA GLY A 63 1.22 -4.73 -5.31
C GLY A 63 1.96 -4.45 -6.62
N ILE A 64 3.29 -4.65 -6.65
CA ILE A 64 4.12 -4.49 -7.85
C ILE A 64 3.74 -5.53 -8.92
N ILE A 65 3.51 -6.79 -8.54
CA ILE A 65 3.11 -7.85 -9.47
C ILE A 65 1.76 -7.50 -10.13
N VAL A 66 0.77 -7.07 -9.36
CA VAL A 66 -0.54 -6.67 -9.89
C VAL A 66 -0.41 -5.46 -10.81
N MET A 67 0.35 -4.44 -10.39
CA MET A 67 0.61 -3.24 -11.20
C MET A 67 1.27 -3.61 -12.53
N LEU A 68 2.30 -4.47 -12.52
CA LEU A 68 2.96 -4.94 -13.73
C LEU A 68 2.01 -5.72 -14.63
N VAL A 69 1.24 -6.66 -14.09
CA VAL A 69 0.29 -7.48 -14.86
C VAL A 69 -0.77 -6.61 -15.52
N PHE A 70 -1.36 -5.66 -14.79
CA PHE A 70 -2.35 -4.74 -15.35
C PHE A 70 -1.74 -3.79 -16.40
N LYS A 71 -0.57 -3.21 -16.12
CA LYS A 71 0.09 -2.28 -17.05
C LYS A 71 0.56 -2.99 -18.34
N PHE A 72 0.98 -4.25 -18.26
CA PHE A 72 1.27 -5.08 -19.43
C PHE A 72 0.01 -5.41 -20.24
N LYS A 73 -1.12 -5.70 -19.57
CA LYS A 73 -2.40 -5.95 -20.27
C LYS A 73 -2.92 -4.71 -21.00
N THR A 74 -2.75 -3.53 -20.41
CA THR A 74 -3.20 -2.25 -20.99
C THR A 74 -2.38 -1.87 -22.23
N LYS A 75 -1.05 -2.11 -22.23
CA LYS A 75 -0.22 -1.93 -23.43
C LYS A 75 -0.66 -2.82 -24.60
N ILE A 76 -0.99 -4.08 -24.33
CA ILE A 76 -1.37 -5.04 -25.38
C ILE A 76 -2.70 -4.65 -26.05
N LYS A 77 -3.66 -4.10 -25.29
CA LYS A 77 -4.96 -3.67 -25.83
C LYS A 77 -4.86 -2.45 -26.74
N VAL A 78 -4.00 -1.49 -26.40
CA VAL A 78 -3.79 -0.25 -27.19
C VAL A 78 -3.05 -0.52 -28.50
N THR A 79 -2.05 -1.41 -28.50
CA THR A 79 -1.32 -1.76 -29.73
C THR A 79 -2.19 -2.54 -30.71
N LYS A 80 -3.06 -3.42 -30.23
CA LYS A 80 -3.92 -4.24 -31.12
C LYS A 80 -5.02 -3.41 -31.82
N ALA A 81 -5.55 -2.38 -31.17
CA ALA A 81 -6.56 -1.49 -31.75
C ALA A 81 -6.00 -0.60 -32.88
N ARG A 82 -4.68 -0.36 -32.91
CA ARG A 82 -4.00 0.45 -33.92
C ARG A 82 -3.62 -0.32 -35.19
N TYR A 83 -3.63 -1.66 -35.15
CA TYR A 83 -3.30 -2.51 -36.29
C TYR A 83 -4.53 -2.88 -37.15
N THR A 84 -5.74 -2.75 -36.60
CA THR A 84 -6.99 -3.08 -37.32
C THR A 84 -7.67 -1.85 -37.93
N ALA A 85 -6.98 -0.70 -37.95
CA ALA A 85 -7.48 0.56 -38.49
C ALA A 85 -6.74 0.98 -39.78
N ASP A 86 -5.83 0.14 -40.29
CA ASP A 86 -5.10 0.32 -41.55
C ASP A 86 -5.56 -0.72 -42.60
#